data_AF-W2I7M3-F1
#
_entry.id   AF-W2I7M3-F1
#
_cell.length_a   1.000
_cell.length_b   1.000
_cell.length_c   1.000
_cell.angle_alpha   90.00
_cell.angle_beta   90.00
_cell.angle_gamma   90.00
#
_symmetry.space_group_name_H-M   'P 1'
#
loop_
_entity.id
_entity.type
_entity.pdbx_description
1 polymer ?
#
loop_
_entity_poly.entity_id
_entity_poly.type
_entity_poly.pdbx_seq_one_letter_code
_entity_poly.pdbx_strand_id
1 'polypeptide(L)'
;MAKRVSAVAHGALQRLPYVRTASEIQEMKFWRAPVRESNRIVDPIKRAKNHTSRLINMQLGKLSSITRQASLDFPALRRMHAFEREVVVLTLGQGTYEKHIQKLRKVYAMLHNTGKQYERECQELRTKQEAVDCGLRCVEELRKIVDVNAGTLREAANMAKVLRGLPHVDLDKPIFAFVGAPNVGKSSLVRALSTASPEVANYPFTTRGITMGHIFEEGISYQIADTPGLIFRPDETRNAIEKLAIAMMEKTQSSIGFVFDPTGSSGTPTADQILLRDELRHRVTAARPEHKWIDIISKIDQPSHDLASLKDRLGACFSVSAQTNEGLVELGDGIRQVLTESACEDGFLESK
;
A
#
# COMPACT_ATOMS: atom_id res chain seq x y z
N MET A 1 -8.45 -12.38 -29.77
CA MET A 1 -8.09 -11.20 -28.95
C MET A 1 -8.36 -11.52 -27.49
N ALA A 2 -7.37 -12.06 -26.78
CA ALA A 2 -7.47 -12.29 -25.34
C ALA A 2 -7.55 -10.93 -24.63
N LYS A 3 -8.64 -10.69 -23.89
CA LYS A 3 -8.73 -9.58 -22.94
C LYS A 3 -7.56 -9.75 -21.98
N ARG A 4 -6.60 -8.82 -22.00
CA ARG A 4 -5.66 -8.64 -20.89
C ARG A 4 -6.50 -8.47 -19.63
N VAL A 5 -6.56 -9.51 -18.79
CA VAL A 5 -6.95 -9.38 -17.39
C VAL A 5 -6.11 -8.23 -16.86
N SER A 6 -6.74 -7.17 -16.33
CA SER A 6 -5.98 -6.03 -15.85
C SER A 6 -5.07 -6.54 -14.73
N ALA A 7 -3.77 -6.61 -14.99
CA ALA A 7 -2.80 -7.01 -13.99
C ALA A 7 -3.02 -6.14 -12.75
N VAL A 8 -3.25 -6.78 -11.61
CA VAL A 8 -3.30 -6.09 -10.31
C VAL A 8 -1.94 -5.41 -10.16
N ALA A 9 -1.94 -4.09 -9.98
CA ALA A 9 -0.70 -3.35 -9.88
C ALA A 9 -0.13 -3.55 -8.48
N HIS A 10 0.93 -4.36 -8.35
CA HIS A 10 1.72 -4.43 -7.13
C HIS A 10 2.57 -3.16 -6.97
N GLY A 11 2.79 -2.76 -5.71
CA GLY A 11 3.54 -1.56 -5.37
C GLY A 11 2.81 -0.25 -5.72
N ALA A 12 1.47 -0.27 -5.68
CA ALA A 12 0.65 0.88 -6.02
C ALA A 12 0.89 2.06 -5.05
N LEU A 13 1.20 1.75 -3.79
CA LEU A 13 1.44 2.74 -2.73
C LEU A 13 2.76 3.51 -2.96
N GLN A 14 3.80 2.83 -3.41
CA GLN A 14 5.12 3.43 -3.68
C GLN A 14 5.09 4.32 -4.93
N ARG A 15 4.18 4.03 -5.88
CA ARG A 15 4.02 4.76 -7.14
C ARG A 15 2.99 5.90 -7.08
N LEU A 16 2.48 6.24 -5.90
CA LEU A 16 1.53 7.34 -5.77
C LEU A 16 2.12 8.67 -6.26
N PRO A 17 1.32 9.51 -6.95
CA PRO A 17 1.83 10.76 -7.50
C PRO A 17 2.16 11.74 -6.37
N TYR A 18 3.16 12.58 -6.61
CA TYR A 18 3.47 13.68 -5.71
C TYR A 18 2.42 14.79 -5.86
N VAL A 19 1.81 15.18 -4.74
CA VAL A 19 0.83 16.26 -4.67
C VAL A 19 1.51 17.50 -4.13
N ARG A 20 1.46 18.60 -4.90
CA ARG A 20 2.00 19.89 -4.48
C ARG A 20 1.06 20.60 -3.52
N THR A 21 1.63 21.29 -2.55
CA THR A 21 0.90 22.20 -1.65
C THR A 21 0.53 23.50 -2.36
N ALA A 22 -0.42 24.27 -1.80
CA ALA A 22 -0.76 25.58 -2.33
C ALA A 22 0.45 26.51 -2.40
N SER A 23 1.28 26.55 -1.35
CA SER A 23 2.50 27.37 -1.30
C SER A 23 3.45 27.03 -2.45
N GLU A 24 3.73 25.74 -2.67
CA GLU A 24 4.58 25.29 -3.79
C GLU A 24 3.99 25.69 -5.15
N ILE A 25 2.66 25.62 -5.31
CA ILE A 25 1.99 26.04 -6.55
C ILE A 25 2.11 27.55 -6.74
N GLN A 26 1.94 28.35 -5.70
CA GLN A 26 2.02 29.83 -5.76
C GLN A 26 3.42 30.32 -6.14
N GLU A 27 4.46 29.60 -5.76
CA GLU A 27 5.86 29.93 -6.06
C GLU A 27 6.28 29.55 -7.49
N MET A 28 5.44 28.84 -8.24
CA MET A 28 5.83 28.34 -9.55
C MET A 28 6.05 29.46 -10.57
N LYS A 29 7.13 29.35 -11.33
CA LYS A 29 7.53 30.33 -12.35
C LYS A 29 6.49 30.53 -13.47
N PHE A 30 5.62 29.53 -13.72
CA PHE A 30 4.67 29.61 -14.82
C PHE A 30 3.63 30.73 -14.63
N TRP A 31 3.33 31.15 -13.38
CA TRP A 31 2.49 32.32 -13.10
C TRP A 31 3.03 33.62 -13.71
N ARG A 32 4.35 33.70 -13.89
CA ARG A 32 5.05 34.87 -14.45
C ARG A 32 5.58 34.61 -15.86
N ALA A 33 5.25 33.47 -16.46
CA ALA A 33 5.81 33.09 -17.76
C ALA A 33 5.24 33.99 -18.87
N PRO A 34 6.08 34.63 -19.69
CA PRO A 34 5.63 35.47 -20.77
C PRO A 34 5.07 34.62 -21.92
N VAL A 35 3.95 35.04 -22.50
CA VAL A 35 3.43 34.47 -23.75
C VAL A 35 3.78 35.41 -24.90
N ARG A 36 4.35 34.90 -25.99
CA ARG A 36 4.67 35.75 -27.14
C ARG A 36 3.40 36.11 -27.92
N GLU A 37 3.25 37.39 -28.26
CA GLU A 37 2.23 37.82 -29.21
C GLU A 37 2.48 37.24 -30.61
N SER A 38 1.42 37.02 -31.36
CA SER A 38 1.52 36.57 -32.75
C SER A 38 1.77 37.75 -33.68
N ASN A 39 2.95 37.81 -34.30
CA ASN A 39 3.28 38.83 -35.29
C ASN A 39 2.45 38.70 -36.60
N ARG A 40 1.76 37.57 -36.80
CA ARG A 40 0.92 37.31 -37.98
C ARG A 40 -0.46 37.98 -37.92
N ILE A 41 -0.92 38.39 -36.73
CA ILE A 41 -2.25 38.99 -36.57
C ILE A 41 -2.12 40.50 -36.66
N VAL A 42 -2.66 41.11 -37.72
CA VAL A 42 -2.56 42.56 -37.96
C VAL A 42 -3.45 43.36 -37.01
N ASP A 43 -4.71 42.93 -36.84
CA ASP A 43 -5.70 43.59 -35.96
C ASP A 43 -5.24 43.58 -34.48
N PRO A 44 -5.02 44.76 -33.87
CA PRO A 44 -4.53 44.87 -32.49
C PRO A 44 -5.46 44.21 -31.45
N ILE A 45 -6.78 44.27 -31.65
CA ILE A 45 -7.76 43.69 -30.73
C ILE A 45 -7.73 42.17 -30.84
N LYS A 46 -7.75 41.64 -32.07
CA LYS A 46 -7.62 40.18 -32.29
C LYS A 46 -6.27 39.65 -31.79
N ARG A 47 -5.19 40.43 -31.93
CA ARG A 47 -3.86 40.05 -31.43
C ARG A 47 -3.87 39.97 -29.90
N ALA A 48 -4.42 40.98 -29.23
CA ALA A 48 -4.54 41.01 -27.77
C ALA A 48 -5.40 39.86 -27.24
N LYS A 49 -6.58 39.62 -27.83
CA LYS A 49 -7.42 38.46 -27.49
C LYS A 49 -6.68 37.14 -27.65
N ASN A 50 -6.00 36.95 -28.78
CA ASN A 50 -5.25 35.73 -29.04
C ASN A 50 -4.12 35.53 -28.02
N HIS A 51 -3.41 36.61 -27.66
CA HIS A 51 -2.39 36.57 -26.62
C HIS A 51 -2.99 36.18 -25.25
N THR A 52 -4.08 36.83 -24.82
CA THR A 52 -4.76 36.50 -23.56
C THR A 52 -5.28 35.07 -23.54
N SER A 53 -5.96 34.61 -24.60
CA SER A 53 -6.46 33.23 -24.67
C SER A 53 -5.32 32.21 -24.62
N ARG A 54 -4.16 32.50 -25.23
CA ARG A 54 -2.96 31.65 -25.13
C ARG A 54 -2.38 31.65 -23.72
N LEU A 55 -2.36 32.80 -23.04
CA LEU A 55 -1.96 32.91 -21.64
C LEU A 55 -2.86 32.07 -20.75
N ILE A 56 -4.18 32.23 -20.84
CA ILE A 56 -5.16 31.43 -20.08
C ILE A 56 -4.95 29.93 -20.35
N ASN A 57 -4.88 29.53 -21.62
CA ASN A 57 -4.69 28.12 -21.98
C ASN A 57 -3.34 27.55 -21.52
N MET A 58 -2.26 28.34 -21.52
CA MET A 58 -0.97 27.95 -20.97
C MET A 58 -1.05 27.75 -19.44
N GLN A 59 -1.63 28.72 -18.72
CA GLN A 59 -1.80 28.65 -17.26
C GLN A 59 -2.65 27.42 -16.89
N LEU A 60 -3.78 27.22 -17.57
CA LEU A 60 -4.63 26.05 -17.39
C LEU A 60 -3.90 24.76 -17.72
N GLY A 61 -3.20 24.69 -18.85
CA GLY A 61 -2.44 23.49 -19.22
C GLY A 61 -1.43 23.09 -18.13
N LYS A 62 -0.73 24.06 -17.53
CA LYS A 62 0.21 23.80 -16.43
C LYS A 62 -0.50 23.43 -15.13
N LEU A 63 -1.50 24.20 -14.69
CA LEU A 63 -2.26 23.95 -13.46
C LEU A 63 -3.04 22.64 -13.51
N SER A 64 -3.77 22.44 -14.60
CA SER A 64 -4.49 21.21 -14.88
C SER A 64 -3.52 20.05 -14.94
N SER A 65 -2.34 20.15 -15.56
CA SER A 65 -1.36 19.04 -15.52
C SER A 65 -0.99 18.66 -14.08
N ILE A 66 -0.69 19.64 -13.21
CA ILE A 66 -0.28 19.40 -11.82
C ILE A 66 -1.40 18.72 -11.02
N THR A 67 -2.61 19.28 -11.08
CA THR A 67 -3.75 18.81 -10.28
C THR A 67 -4.42 17.57 -10.89
N ARG A 68 -4.33 17.39 -12.21
CA ARG A 68 -4.79 16.19 -12.93
C ARG A 68 -3.88 15.00 -12.65
N GLN A 69 -2.56 15.16 -12.76
CA GLN A 69 -1.61 14.11 -12.36
C GLN A 69 -1.89 13.69 -10.92
N ALA A 70 -2.02 14.69 -10.04
CA ALA A 70 -2.34 14.44 -8.64
C ALA A 70 -3.74 13.82 -8.40
N SER A 71 -4.69 13.78 -9.33
CA SER A 71 -6.06 13.28 -9.07
C SER A 71 -6.49 12.08 -9.91
N LEU A 72 -5.91 11.92 -11.09
CA LEU A 72 -6.15 10.79 -11.99
C LEU A 72 -5.13 9.67 -11.81
N ASP A 73 -3.89 10.00 -11.42
CA ASP A 73 -2.83 8.99 -11.27
C ASP A 73 -2.94 8.26 -9.93
N PHE A 74 -3.80 8.72 -9.00
CA PHE A 74 -4.15 7.93 -7.83
C PHE A 74 -4.95 6.69 -8.27
N PRO A 75 -4.44 5.48 -7.98
CA PRO A 75 -5.18 4.26 -8.27
C PRO A 75 -6.44 4.19 -7.39
N ALA A 76 -7.55 3.75 -7.96
CA ALA A 76 -8.74 3.43 -7.18
C ALA A 76 -8.42 2.24 -6.24
N LEU A 77 -8.93 2.22 -5.01
CA LEU A 77 -8.66 1.12 -4.06
C LEU A 77 -8.97 -0.26 -4.65
N ARG A 78 -10.02 -0.37 -5.47
CA ARG A 78 -10.39 -1.61 -6.16
C ARG A 78 -9.36 -2.13 -7.17
N ARG A 79 -8.41 -1.29 -7.60
CA ARG A 79 -7.33 -1.63 -8.54
C ARG A 79 -6.02 -1.96 -7.83
N MET A 80 -5.92 -1.65 -6.53
CA MET A 80 -4.78 -2.05 -5.70
C MET A 80 -4.90 -3.52 -5.33
N HIS A 81 -3.79 -4.12 -4.93
CA HIS A 81 -3.81 -5.45 -4.35
C HIS A 81 -4.67 -5.47 -3.07
N ALA A 82 -5.32 -6.61 -2.79
CA ALA A 82 -6.27 -6.72 -1.68
C ALA A 82 -5.59 -6.44 -0.32
N PHE A 83 -4.34 -6.86 -0.15
CA PHE A 83 -3.52 -6.53 1.02
C PHE A 83 -3.21 -5.02 1.12
N GLU A 84 -2.72 -4.39 0.04
CA GLU A 84 -2.42 -2.94 0.04
C GLU A 84 -3.67 -2.10 0.35
N ARG A 85 -4.83 -2.49 -0.20
CA ARG A 85 -6.11 -1.86 0.12
C ARG A 85 -6.42 -1.92 1.62
N GLU A 86 -6.18 -3.06 2.25
CA GLU A 86 -6.40 -3.21 3.69
C GLU A 86 -5.44 -2.33 4.49
N VAL A 87 -4.16 -2.30 4.11
CA VAL A 87 -3.16 -1.42 4.72
C VAL A 87 -3.61 0.05 4.63
N VAL A 88 -4.15 0.49 3.49
CA VAL A 88 -4.68 1.87 3.35
C VAL A 88 -5.84 2.12 4.30
N VAL A 89 -6.80 1.19 4.39
CA VAL A 89 -7.98 1.33 5.26
C VAL A 89 -7.57 1.33 6.73
N LEU A 90 -6.63 0.47 7.15
CA LEU A 90 -6.11 0.44 8.52
C LEU A 90 -5.31 1.72 8.86
N THR A 91 -4.65 2.32 7.87
CA THR A 91 -3.85 3.53 8.08
C THR A 91 -4.69 4.81 8.11
N LEU A 92 -5.63 4.97 7.17
CA LEU A 92 -6.38 6.22 6.99
C LEU A 92 -7.82 6.18 7.54
N GLY A 93 -8.32 4.98 7.85
CA GLY A 93 -9.72 4.75 8.15
C GLY A 93 -10.58 4.57 6.89
N GLN A 94 -11.77 3.98 7.10
CA GLN A 94 -12.67 3.60 6.03
C GLN A 94 -13.19 4.82 5.25
N GLY A 95 -13.02 4.80 3.92
CA GLY A 95 -13.51 5.83 3.00
C GLY A 95 -12.74 7.16 3.02
N THR A 96 -11.73 7.31 3.88
CA THR A 96 -10.91 8.53 3.96
C THR A 96 -10.11 8.75 2.67
N TYR A 97 -9.54 7.68 2.11
CA TYR A 97 -8.79 7.72 0.85
C TYR A 97 -9.63 8.27 -0.31
N GLU A 98 -10.83 7.70 -0.53
CA GLU A 98 -11.75 8.16 -1.58
C GLU A 98 -12.18 9.62 -1.36
N LYS A 99 -12.48 10.00 -0.11
CA LYS A 99 -12.88 11.37 0.23
C LYS A 99 -11.80 12.38 -0.17
N HIS A 100 -10.53 12.13 0.16
CA HIS A 100 -9.44 13.03 -0.22
C HIS A 100 -9.26 13.14 -1.74
N ILE A 101 -9.33 12.00 -2.46
CA ILE A 101 -9.24 12.00 -3.93
C ILE A 101 -10.42 12.77 -4.54
N GLN A 102 -11.63 12.60 -4.03
CA GLN A 102 -12.82 13.33 -4.49
C GLN A 102 -12.68 14.83 -4.25
N LYS A 103 -12.22 15.26 -3.07
CA LYS A 103 -11.94 16.68 -2.80
C LYS A 103 -10.92 17.23 -3.80
N LEU A 104 -9.83 16.50 -4.07
CA LEU A 104 -8.80 16.92 -5.00
C LEU A 104 -9.32 17.03 -6.44
N ARG A 105 -10.18 16.11 -6.88
CA ARG A 105 -10.87 16.19 -8.18
C ARG A 105 -11.78 17.41 -8.29
N LYS A 106 -12.44 17.82 -7.19
CA LYS A 106 -13.24 19.06 -7.16
C LYS A 106 -12.35 20.29 -7.36
N VAL A 107 -11.18 20.35 -6.72
CA VAL A 107 -10.21 21.46 -6.93
C VAL A 107 -9.78 21.55 -8.39
N TYR A 108 -9.42 20.41 -9.00
CA TYR A 108 -9.11 20.34 -10.42
C TYR A 108 -10.26 20.87 -11.30
N ALA A 109 -11.48 20.41 -11.04
CA ALA A 109 -12.66 20.82 -11.80
C ALA A 109 -12.95 22.33 -11.67
N MET A 110 -12.80 22.90 -10.46
CA MET A 110 -12.93 24.34 -10.23
C MET A 110 -11.93 25.14 -11.08
N LEU A 111 -10.64 24.80 -10.99
CA LEU A 111 -9.59 25.47 -11.77
C LEU A 111 -9.87 25.39 -13.29
N HIS A 112 -10.22 24.21 -13.77
CA HIS A 112 -10.51 23.99 -15.19
C HIS A 112 -11.75 24.78 -15.66
N ASN A 113 -12.83 24.76 -14.89
CA ASN A 113 -14.08 25.43 -15.25
C ASN A 113 -13.94 26.96 -15.22
N THR A 114 -13.28 27.52 -14.20
CA THR A 114 -12.98 28.96 -14.13
C THR A 114 -12.14 29.39 -15.33
N GLY A 115 -11.11 28.63 -15.68
CA GLY A 115 -10.33 28.89 -16.88
C GLY A 115 -11.14 28.91 -18.17
N LYS A 116 -12.02 27.91 -18.35
CA LYS A 116 -12.90 27.82 -19.51
C LYS A 116 -13.92 28.96 -19.57
N GLN A 117 -14.39 29.45 -18.43
CA GLN A 117 -15.27 30.62 -18.34
C GLN A 117 -14.55 31.87 -18.85
N TYR A 118 -13.35 32.16 -18.35
CA TYR A 118 -12.56 33.31 -18.80
C TYR A 118 -12.13 33.20 -20.26
N GLU A 119 -11.86 32.00 -20.77
CA GLU A 119 -11.58 31.79 -22.19
C GLU A 119 -12.77 32.21 -23.07
N ARG A 120 -14.01 31.90 -22.66
CA ARG A 120 -15.25 32.32 -23.35
C ARG A 120 -15.45 33.82 -23.24
N GLU A 121 -15.33 34.39 -22.05
CA GLU A 121 -15.43 35.85 -21.83
C GLU A 121 -14.47 36.63 -22.74
N CYS A 122 -13.23 36.14 -22.89
CA CYS A 122 -12.22 36.75 -23.73
C CYS A 122 -12.60 36.87 -25.21
N GLN A 123 -13.48 35.98 -25.71
CA GLN A 123 -13.96 36.01 -27.10
C GLN A 123 -14.92 37.18 -27.36
N GLU A 124 -15.67 37.62 -26.36
CA GLU A 124 -16.73 38.64 -26.50
C GLU A 124 -16.22 40.09 -26.37
N LEU A 125 -15.01 40.27 -25.86
CA LEU A 125 -14.42 41.59 -25.57
C LEU A 125 -14.25 42.46 -26.83
N ARG A 126 -14.24 43.79 -26.71
CA ARG A 126 -14.18 44.68 -27.87
C ARG A 126 -12.93 45.54 -27.90
N THR A 127 -12.20 45.63 -26.79
CA THR A 127 -11.00 46.45 -26.70
C THR A 127 -9.76 45.64 -26.32
N LYS A 128 -8.58 46.19 -26.61
CA LYS A 128 -7.29 45.61 -26.19
C LYS A 128 -7.16 45.62 -24.66
N GLN A 129 -7.56 46.69 -24.00
CA GLN A 129 -7.44 46.84 -22.55
C GLN A 129 -8.29 45.80 -21.82
N GLU A 130 -9.55 45.62 -22.25
CA GLU A 130 -10.43 44.57 -21.72
C GLU A 130 -9.79 43.18 -21.82
N ALA A 131 -9.16 42.86 -22.95
CA ALA A 131 -8.52 41.56 -23.15
C ALA A 131 -7.34 41.35 -22.20
N VAL A 132 -6.54 42.38 -21.92
CA VAL A 132 -5.44 42.29 -20.95
C VAL A 132 -5.98 42.14 -19.53
N ASP A 133 -6.96 42.97 -19.15
CA ASP A 133 -7.57 42.95 -17.82
C ASP A 133 -8.27 41.61 -17.53
N CYS A 134 -8.91 41.01 -18.52
CA CYS A 134 -9.49 39.67 -18.44
C CYS A 134 -8.44 38.60 -18.10
N GLY A 135 -7.26 38.66 -18.72
CA GLY A 135 -6.15 37.75 -18.43
C GLY A 135 -5.62 37.89 -17.00
N LEU A 136 -5.46 39.13 -16.53
CA LEU A 136 -5.02 39.42 -15.16
C LEU A 136 -6.02 38.91 -14.12
N ARG A 137 -7.32 39.21 -14.32
CA ARG A 137 -8.41 38.69 -13.46
C ARG A 137 -8.45 37.17 -13.44
N CYS A 138 -8.28 36.52 -14.59
CA CYS A 138 -8.24 35.06 -14.66
C CYS A 138 -7.10 34.49 -13.81
N VAL A 139 -5.88 35.04 -13.94
CA VAL A 139 -4.73 34.59 -13.13
C VAL A 139 -4.97 34.81 -11.65
N GLU A 140 -5.47 35.98 -11.25
CA GLU A 140 -5.77 36.29 -9.86
C GLU A 140 -6.81 35.32 -9.28
N GLU A 141 -7.86 35.02 -10.04
CA GLU A 141 -8.92 34.10 -9.61
C GLU A 141 -8.41 32.66 -9.49
N LEU A 142 -7.59 32.19 -10.43
CA LEU A 142 -6.96 30.87 -10.34
C LEU A 142 -6.06 30.76 -9.11
N ARG A 143 -5.33 31.83 -8.76
CA ARG A 143 -4.50 31.87 -7.54
C ARG A 143 -5.37 31.85 -6.28
N LYS A 144 -6.46 32.61 -6.24
CA LYS A 144 -7.44 32.57 -5.14
C LYS A 144 -8.01 31.16 -4.94
N ILE A 145 -8.35 30.46 -6.01
CA ILE A 145 -8.84 29.07 -5.93
C ILE A 145 -7.79 28.16 -5.28
N VAL A 146 -6.51 28.31 -5.64
CA VAL A 146 -5.41 27.53 -5.02
C VAL A 146 -5.31 27.83 -3.53
N ASP A 147 -5.38 29.11 -3.13
CA ASP A 147 -5.25 29.52 -1.73
C ASP A 147 -6.43 29.08 -0.87
N VAL A 148 -7.66 29.25 -1.36
CA VAL A 148 -8.89 28.78 -0.69
C VAL A 148 -8.85 27.26 -0.48
N ASN A 149 -8.23 26.52 -1.40
CA ASN A 149 -8.11 25.06 -1.33
C ASN A 149 -6.78 24.57 -0.72
N ALA A 150 -6.02 25.44 -0.05
CA ALA A 150 -4.73 25.08 0.54
C ALA A 150 -4.82 23.92 1.54
N GLY A 151 -5.90 23.87 2.35
CA GLY A 151 -6.16 22.76 3.26
C GLY A 151 -6.31 21.42 2.54
N THR A 152 -7.14 21.37 1.50
CA THR A 152 -7.35 20.17 0.67
C THR A 152 -6.06 19.68 0.02
N LEU A 153 -5.27 20.59 -0.56
CA LEU A 153 -3.99 20.23 -1.19
C LEU A 153 -2.99 19.69 -0.16
N ARG A 154 -2.93 20.29 1.03
CA ARG A 154 -2.09 19.83 2.14
C ARG A 154 -2.52 18.46 2.66
N GLU A 155 -3.82 18.25 2.85
CA GLU A 155 -4.37 16.94 3.25
C GLU A 155 -3.99 15.84 2.24
N ALA A 156 -4.19 16.10 0.94
CA ALA A 156 -3.83 15.15 -0.10
C ALA A 156 -2.33 14.88 -0.19
N ALA A 157 -1.49 15.93 -0.04
CA ALA A 157 -0.04 15.79 0.02
C ALA A 157 0.43 14.98 1.23
N ASN A 158 -0.15 15.21 2.40
CA ASN A 158 0.14 14.44 3.61
C ASN A 158 -0.29 12.98 3.46
N MET A 159 -1.48 12.72 2.93
CA MET A 159 -1.95 11.37 2.63
C MET A 159 -0.99 10.65 1.68
N ALA A 160 -0.62 11.28 0.56
CA ALA A 160 0.35 10.73 -0.40
C ALA A 160 1.72 10.48 0.23
N LYS A 161 2.17 11.35 1.12
CA LYS A 161 3.45 11.22 1.83
C LYS A 161 3.42 10.05 2.81
N VAL A 162 2.37 9.94 3.62
CA VAL A 162 2.19 8.84 4.59
C VAL A 162 2.13 7.50 3.85
N LEU A 163 1.29 7.38 2.83
CA LEU A 163 1.12 6.13 2.09
C LEU A 163 2.38 5.69 1.34
N ARG A 164 3.14 6.62 0.74
CA ARG A 164 4.44 6.29 0.10
C ARG A 164 5.52 5.86 1.09
N GLY A 165 5.44 6.34 2.32
CA GLY A 165 6.37 5.98 3.39
C GLY A 165 6.04 4.65 4.08
N LEU A 166 4.95 4.00 3.70
CA LEU A 166 4.61 2.70 4.26
C LEU A 166 5.59 1.62 3.78
N PRO A 167 5.94 0.65 4.66
CA PRO A 167 6.78 -0.48 4.28
C PRO A 167 6.23 -1.20 3.05
N HIS A 168 7.13 -1.57 2.15
CA HIS A 168 6.79 -2.34 0.96
C HIS A 168 6.93 -3.83 1.26
N VAL A 169 5.82 -4.56 1.14
CA VAL A 169 5.85 -6.03 1.05
C VAL A 169 5.87 -6.35 -0.43
N ASP A 170 6.88 -7.08 -0.87
CA ASP A 170 7.01 -7.47 -2.27
C ASP A 170 6.06 -8.63 -2.55
N LEU A 171 4.90 -8.31 -3.14
CA LEU A 171 3.84 -9.28 -3.41
C LEU A 171 4.11 -10.12 -4.67
N ASP A 172 5.19 -9.82 -5.40
CA ASP A 172 5.66 -10.57 -6.56
C ASP A 172 6.64 -11.69 -6.18
N LYS A 173 6.87 -11.91 -4.88
CA LYS A 173 7.72 -13.00 -4.38
C LYS A 173 6.92 -13.92 -3.47
N PRO A 174 7.24 -15.22 -3.42
CA PRO A 174 6.61 -16.12 -2.47
C PRO A 174 6.91 -15.69 -1.02
N ILE A 175 5.88 -15.69 -0.19
CA ILE A 175 5.93 -15.26 1.20
C ILE A 175 5.61 -16.46 2.10
N PHE A 176 6.41 -16.70 3.12
CA PHE A 176 6.09 -17.60 4.22
C PHE A 176 5.77 -16.78 5.47
N ALA A 177 4.52 -16.81 5.94
CA ALA A 177 4.07 -16.06 7.10
C ALA A 177 4.04 -16.93 8.35
N PHE A 178 4.84 -16.59 9.35
CA PHE A 178 4.73 -17.17 10.69
C PHE A 178 3.58 -16.54 11.45
N VAL A 179 2.68 -17.37 11.97
CA VAL A 179 1.43 -16.97 12.62
C VAL A 179 1.29 -17.75 13.93
N GLY A 180 0.66 -17.16 14.93
CA GLY A 180 0.43 -17.82 16.23
C GLY A 180 0.28 -16.81 17.36
N ALA A 181 0.11 -17.33 18.57
CA ALA A 181 -0.08 -16.49 19.76
C ALA A 181 1.11 -15.53 20.02
N PRO A 182 0.92 -14.43 20.77
CA PRO A 182 2.04 -13.60 21.20
C PRO A 182 3.14 -14.42 21.90
N ASN A 183 4.39 -14.03 21.73
CA ASN A 183 5.55 -14.61 22.44
C ASN A 183 5.82 -16.13 22.22
N VAL A 184 5.17 -16.78 21.25
CA VAL A 184 5.47 -18.18 20.86
C VAL A 184 6.78 -18.37 20.09
N GLY A 185 7.62 -17.34 19.95
CA GLY A 185 8.93 -17.47 19.29
C GLY A 185 8.98 -17.23 17.77
N LYS A 186 7.90 -16.73 17.16
CA LYS A 186 7.85 -16.38 15.71
C LYS A 186 9.03 -15.50 15.27
N SER A 187 9.26 -14.37 15.95
CA SER A 187 10.37 -13.46 15.62
C SER A 187 11.74 -14.11 15.76
N SER A 188 11.89 -15.07 16.68
CA SER A 188 13.15 -15.82 16.84
C SER A 188 13.36 -16.78 15.69
N LEU A 189 12.30 -17.45 15.22
CA LEU A 189 12.34 -18.30 14.03
C LEU A 189 12.69 -17.50 12.78
N VAL A 190 12.08 -16.33 12.57
CA VAL A 190 12.42 -15.46 11.43
C VAL A 190 13.90 -15.06 11.45
N ARG A 191 14.44 -14.68 12.61
CA ARG A 191 15.86 -14.33 12.73
C ARG A 191 16.78 -15.52 12.49
N ALA A 192 16.41 -16.71 12.96
CA ALA A 192 17.25 -17.90 12.83
C ALA A 192 17.24 -18.49 11.41
N LEU A 193 16.11 -18.34 10.68
CA LEU A 193 15.94 -18.88 9.33
C LEU A 193 16.31 -17.88 8.22
N SER A 194 16.32 -16.58 8.51
CA SER A 194 16.66 -15.55 7.52
C SER A 194 18.17 -15.55 7.23
N THR A 195 18.52 -15.51 5.94
CA THR A 195 19.92 -15.41 5.48
C THR A 195 20.49 -14.02 5.73
N ALA A 196 19.63 -12.99 5.71
CA ALA A 196 19.98 -11.60 5.97
C ALA A 196 19.37 -11.09 7.28
N SER A 197 19.90 -9.97 7.79
CA SER A 197 19.29 -9.27 8.92
C SER A 197 17.83 -8.91 8.61
N PRO A 198 16.85 -9.37 9.38
CA PRO A 198 15.45 -9.08 9.11
C PRO A 198 15.14 -7.58 9.20
N GLU A 199 14.32 -7.08 8.28
CA GLU A 199 13.89 -5.69 8.22
C GLU A 199 12.55 -5.51 8.95
N VAL A 200 12.37 -4.39 9.66
CA VAL A 200 11.12 -4.11 10.38
C VAL A 200 10.23 -3.18 9.56
N ALA A 201 9.13 -3.71 9.04
CA ALA A 201 8.06 -2.98 8.39
C ALA A 201 7.15 -2.29 9.42
N ASN A 202 7.49 -1.05 9.76
CA ASN A 202 6.72 -0.22 10.70
C ASN A 202 5.47 0.41 10.05
N TYR A 203 4.29 0.02 10.52
CA TYR A 203 3.02 0.63 10.10
C TYR A 203 2.53 1.64 11.16
N PRO A 204 1.95 2.79 10.77
CA PRO A 204 1.57 3.87 11.70
C PRO A 204 0.60 3.44 12.82
N PHE A 205 -0.20 2.40 12.60
CA PHE A 205 -1.18 1.87 13.54
C PHE A 205 -0.65 0.70 14.39
N THR A 206 0.65 0.42 14.31
CA THR A 206 1.28 -0.72 14.99
C THR A 206 2.34 -0.24 15.97
N THR A 207 2.36 -0.81 17.19
CA THR A 207 3.42 -0.57 18.18
C THR A 207 4.68 -1.39 17.90
N ARG A 208 4.52 -2.50 17.19
CA ARG A 208 5.59 -3.36 16.65
C ARG A 208 5.27 -3.61 15.19
N GLY A 209 6.19 -3.30 14.29
CA GLY A 209 6.04 -3.57 12.87
C GLY A 209 5.99 -5.07 12.54
N ILE A 210 5.78 -5.40 11.27
CA ILE A 210 5.98 -6.75 10.74
C ILE A 210 7.48 -6.93 10.50
N THR A 211 8.08 -8.02 10.97
CA THR A 211 9.50 -8.28 10.65
C THR A 211 9.58 -9.14 9.39
N MET A 212 10.29 -8.69 8.38
CA MET A 212 10.48 -9.39 7.12
C MET A 212 11.92 -9.92 7.05
N GLY A 213 12.08 -11.23 7.07
CA GLY A 213 13.31 -11.93 6.73
C GLY A 213 13.37 -12.27 5.25
N HIS A 214 14.56 -12.59 4.76
CA HIS A 214 14.79 -12.98 3.38
C HIS A 214 15.62 -14.26 3.34
N ILE A 215 15.17 -15.21 2.51
CA ILE A 215 15.94 -16.41 2.16
C ILE A 215 16.32 -16.30 0.69
N PHE A 216 17.57 -16.58 0.38
CA PHE A 216 18.08 -16.63 -0.99
C PHE A 216 18.56 -18.03 -1.32
N GLU A 217 18.01 -18.61 -2.38
CA GLU A 217 18.37 -19.97 -2.79
C GLU A 217 18.10 -20.20 -4.28
N GLU A 218 19.01 -20.90 -4.97
CA GLU A 218 18.92 -21.20 -6.41
C GLU A 218 18.62 -19.97 -7.30
N GLY A 219 19.06 -18.78 -6.87
CA GLY A 219 18.81 -17.51 -7.55
C GLY A 219 17.42 -16.90 -7.31
N ILE A 220 16.60 -17.54 -6.48
CA ILE A 220 15.25 -17.09 -6.09
C ILE A 220 15.34 -16.45 -4.70
N SER A 221 14.61 -15.33 -4.53
CA SER A 221 14.49 -14.64 -3.25
C SER A 221 13.10 -14.86 -2.68
N TYR A 222 13.05 -15.44 -1.49
CA TYR A 222 11.83 -15.67 -0.73
C TYR A 222 11.73 -14.68 0.44
N GLN A 223 10.51 -14.39 0.86
CA GLN A 223 10.24 -13.58 2.04
C GLN A 223 9.70 -14.42 3.18
N ILE A 224 10.20 -14.19 4.39
CA ILE A 224 9.63 -14.73 5.62
C ILE A 224 9.03 -13.56 6.40
N ALA A 225 7.74 -13.63 6.70
CA ALA A 225 7.05 -12.61 7.48
C ALA A 225 6.81 -13.09 8.92
N ASP A 226 7.29 -12.33 9.89
CA ASP A 226 6.87 -12.41 11.28
C ASP A 226 5.59 -11.60 11.46
N THR A 227 4.45 -12.30 11.53
CA THR A 227 3.19 -11.60 11.76
C THR A 227 3.01 -11.28 13.25
N PRO A 228 2.33 -10.16 13.57
CA PRO A 228 1.93 -9.87 14.93
C PRO A 228 1.15 -11.01 15.57
N GLY A 229 1.37 -11.22 16.87
CA GLY A 229 0.67 -12.28 17.60
C GLY A 229 -0.85 -12.09 17.59
N LEU A 230 -1.58 -13.18 17.38
CA LEU A 230 -3.04 -13.21 17.36
C LEU A 230 -3.55 -13.91 18.62
N ILE A 231 -4.69 -13.47 19.15
CA ILE A 231 -5.37 -14.11 20.29
C ILE A 231 -6.74 -14.59 19.80
N PHE A 232 -7.20 -15.74 20.31
CA PHE A 232 -8.53 -16.26 19.98
C PHE A 232 -9.62 -15.37 20.58
N ARG A 233 -10.24 -14.54 19.73
CA ARG A 233 -11.32 -13.60 20.09
C ARG A 233 -12.08 -13.12 18.86
N PRO A 234 -13.31 -12.59 19.03
CA PRO A 234 -14.14 -12.10 17.92
C PRO A 234 -13.46 -11.01 17.10
N ASP A 235 -13.69 -11.04 15.79
CA ASP A 235 -13.06 -10.15 14.80
C ASP A 235 -13.33 -8.66 15.05
N GLU A 236 -14.50 -8.30 15.58
CA GLU A 236 -14.85 -6.90 15.87
C GLU A 236 -13.93 -6.30 16.94
N THR A 237 -13.46 -7.15 17.87
CA THR A 237 -12.62 -6.76 19.00
C THR A 237 -11.13 -6.74 18.67
N ARG A 238 -10.74 -7.18 17.46
CA ARG A 238 -9.35 -7.23 17.01
C ARG A 238 -8.81 -5.85 16.69
N ASN A 239 -7.58 -5.61 17.13
CA ASN A 239 -6.86 -4.37 16.92
C ASN A 239 -6.35 -4.28 15.47
N ALA A 240 -5.95 -3.09 15.03
CA ALA A 240 -5.46 -2.88 13.67
C ALA A 240 -4.25 -3.76 13.30
N ILE A 241 -3.39 -4.06 14.28
CA ILE A 241 -2.22 -4.93 14.11
C ILE A 241 -2.59 -6.40 13.86
N GLU A 242 -3.62 -6.92 14.54
CA GLU A 242 -4.12 -8.28 14.30
C GLU A 242 -4.85 -8.35 12.96
N LYS A 243 -5.63 -7.32 12.61
CA LYS A 243 -6.28 -7.20 11.31
C LYS A 243 -5.26 -7.19 10.17
N LEU A 244 -4.09 -6.59 10.37
CA LEU A 244 -3.00 -6.63 9.41
C LEU A 244 -2.41 -8.05 9.24
N ALA A 245 -2.20 -8.78 10.33
CA ALA A 245 -1.72 -10.17 10.28
C ALA A 245 -2.73 -11.07 9.53
N ILE A 246 -4.02 -10.90 9.82
CA ILE A 246 -5.10 -11.61 9.13
C ILE A 246 -5.13 -11.25 7.64
N ALA A 247 -5.01 -9.96 7.31
CA ALA A 247 -4.95 -9.50 5.93
C ALA A 247 -3.76 -10.10 5.18
N MET A 248 -2.60 -10.24 5.83
CA MET A 248 -1.45 -10.91 5.23
C MET A 248 -1.78 -12.37 4.89
N MET A 249 -2.39 -13.12 5.81
CA MET A 249 -2.78 -14.51 5.55
C MET A 249 -3.90 -14.68 4.52
N GLU A 250 -4.91 -13.81 4.50
CA GLU A 250 -6.07 -14.00 3.64
C GLU A 250 -5.90 -13.39 2.25
N LYS A 251 -5.19 -12.26 2.17
CA LYS A 251 -5.21 -11.37 1.00
C LYS A 251 -3.89 -11.38 0.23
N THR A 252 -2.95 -12.24 0.61
CA THR A 252 -1.69 -12.50 -0.13
C THR A 252 -1.58 -13.98 -0.44
N GLN A 253 -0.71 -14.36 -1.40
CA GLN A 253 -0.38 -15.75 -1.68
C GLN A 253 0.65 -16.33 -0.70
N SER A 254 0.56 -15.96 0.58
CA SER A 254 1.50 -16.47 1.58
C SER A 254 1.25 -17.93 1.93
N SER A 255 2.31 -18.71 2.04
CA SER A 255 2.29 -19.99 2.75
C SER A 255 2.32 -19.72 4.25
N ILE A 256 1.65 -20.55 5.05
CA ILE A 256 1.43 -20.27 6.48
C ILE A 256 2.15 -21.28 7.36
N GLY A 257 2.95 -20.77 8.29
CA GLY A 257 3.53 -21.54 9.38
C GLY A 257 2.89 -21.17 10.71
N PHE A 258 2.05 -22.05 11.27
CA PHE A 258 1.46 -21.81 12.58
C PHE A 258 2.37 -22.30 13.70
N VAL A 259 2.76 -21.40 14.59
CA VAL A 259 3.72 -21.65 15.67
C VAL A 259 2.99 -21.82 16.99
N PHE A 260 3.16 -23.00 17.57
CA PHE A 260 2.70 -23.36 18.91
C PHE A 260 3.82 -23.20 19.94
N ASP A 261 3.42 -22.89 21.16
CA ASP A 261 4.25 -22.93 22.35
C ASP A 261 3.58 -23.82 23.41
N PRO A 262 4.05 -25.07 23.61
CA PRO A 262 3.45 -25.99 24.56
C PRO A 262 3.98 -25.76 26.00
N THR A 263 4.91 -24.83 26.21
CA THR A 263 5.54 -24.58 27.53
C THR A 263 4.66 -23.73 28.45
N GLY A 264 3.67 -23.03 27.89
CA GLY A 264 2.88 -22.02 28.60
C GLY A 264 3.57 -20.67 28.78
N SER A 265 4.85 -20.53 28.41
CA SER A 265 5.62 -19.28 28.58
C SER A 265 5.12 -18.12 27.69
N SER A 266 4.36 -18.42 26.63
CA SER A 266 3.67 -17.43 25.80
C SER A 266 2.57 -16.65 26.56
N GLY A 267 2.06 -17.20 27.66
CA GLY A 267 0.89 -16.69 28.39
C GLY A 267 -0.45 -17.05 27.72
N THR A 268 -0.44 -17.83 26.63
CA THR A 268 -1.66 -18.34 25.98
C THR A 268 -1.72 -19.86 26.14
N PRO A 269 -2.77 -20.43 26.75
CA PRO A 269 -2.90 -21.88 26.92
C PRO A 269 -2.83 -22.63 25.58
N THR A 270 -2.29 -23.85 25.59
CA THR A 270 -2.21 -24.69 24.38
C THR A 270 -3.59 -24.93 23.76
N ALA A 271 -4.63 -25.09 24.59
CA ALA A 271 -6.01 -25.22 24.12
C ALA A 271 -6.48 -24.01 23.29
N ASP A 272 -6.22 -22.79 23.76
CA ASP A 272 -6.57 -21.56 23.05
C ASP A 272 -5.74 -21.37 21.77
N GLN A 273 -4.47 -21.79 21.79
CA GLN A 273 -3.64 -21.79 20.59
C GLN A 273 -4.21 -22.73 19.52
N ILE A 274 -4.76 -23.89 19.91
CA ILE A 274 -5.39 -24.82 18.98
C ILE A 274 -6.70 -24.23 18.42
N LEU A 275 -7.54 -23.62 19.27
CA LEU A 275 -8.76 -22.94 18.81
C LEU A 275 -8.44 -21.83 17.82
N LEU A 276 -7.42 -21.01 18.11
CA LEU A 276 -6.92 -19.99 17.21
C LEU A 276 -6.43 -20.59 15.89
N ARG A 277 -5.64 -21.67 15.95
CA ARG A 277 -5.12 -22.35 14.78
C ARG A 277 -6.26 -22.84 13.88
N ASP A 278 -7.25 -23.51 14.46
CA ASP A 278 -8.37 -24.09 13.71
C ASP A 278 -9.25 -22.99 13.10
N GLU A 279 -9.50 -21.88 13.83
CA GLU A 279 -10.19 -20.70 13.31
C GLU A 279 -9.45 -20.12 12.08
N LEU A 280 -8.15 -19.85 12.23
CA LEU A 280 -7.36 -19.23 11.17
C LEU A 280 -7.19 -20.15 9.96
N ARG A 281 -6.99 -21.45 10.18
CA ARG A 281 -6.90 -22.43 9.09
C ARG A 281 -8.20 -22.51 8.32
N HIS A 282 -9.35 -22.57 9.01
CA HIS A 282 -10.66 -22.55 8.35
C HIS A 282 -10.87 -21.28 7.52
N ARG A 283 -10.54 -20.13 8.11
CA ARG A 283 -10.63 -18.81 7.48
C ARG A 283 -9.78 -18.71 6.21
N VAL A 284 -8.52 -19.12 6.28
CA VAL A 284 -7.63 -19.10 5.13
C VAL A 284 -8.08 -20.10 4.08
N THR A 285 -8.51 -21.31 4.47
CA THR A 285 -9.05 -22.30 3.52
C THR A 285 -10.24 -21.74 2.74
N ALA A 286 -11.14 -21.02 3.41
CA ALA A 286 -12.30 -20.40 2.78
C ALA A 286 -11.90 -19.28 1.80
N ALA A 287 -10.85 -18.51 2.10
CA ALA A 287 -10.35 -17.45 1.24
C ALA A 287 -9.44 -17.96 0.09
N ARG A 288 -8.64 -19.00 0.38
CA ARG A 288 -7.56 -19.55 -0.46
C ARG A 288 -7.51 -21.08 -0.28
N PRO A 289 -8.30 -21.85 -1.05
CA PRO A 289 -8.35 -23.31 -0.92
C PRO A 289 -6.99 -24.00 -1.10
N GLU A 290 -6.16 -23.50 -2.02
CA GLU A 290 -4.83 -24.03 -2.36
C GLU A 290 -3.71 -23.59 -1.40
N HIS A 291 -4.05 -22.92 -0.28
CA HIS A 291 -3.04 -22.46 0.67
C HIS A 291 -2.22 -23.62 1.25
N LYS A 292 -0.91 -23.41 1.39
CA LYS A 292 -0.01 -24.35 2.06
C LYS A 292 0.05 -23.99 3.55
N TRP A 293 0.02 -25.01 4.40
CA TRP A 293 -0.03 -24.86 5.85
C TRP A 293 0.96 -25.82 6.53
N ILE A 294 1.80 -25.29 7.42
CA ILE A 294 2.74 -26.05 8.23
C ILE A 294 2.46 -25.75 9.71
N ASP A 295 2.27 -26.79 10.52
CA ASP A 295 2.23 -26.64 11.98
C ASP A 295 3.63 -26.83 12.58
N ILE A 296 4.01 -25.95 13.51
CA ILE A 296 5.35 -25.84 14.07
C ILE A 296 5.24 -25.75 15.58
N ILE A 297 5.92 -26.63 16.30
CA ILE A 297 6.01 -26.60 17.76
C ILE A 297 7.36 -25.99 18.14
N SER A 298 7.33 -24.82 18.77
CA SER A 298 8.52 -24.10 19.22
C SER A 298 8.92 -24.46 20.66
N LYS A 299 10.11 -24.00 21.07
CA LYS A 299 10.63 -24.07 22.45
C LYS A 299 10.69 -25.49 23.01
N ILE A 300 11.03 -26.47 22.16
CA ILE A 300 11.15 -27.88 22.57
C ILE A 300 12.30 -28.13 23.57
N ASP A 301 13.21 -27.16 23.71
CA ASP A 301 14.27 -27.15 24.70
C ASP A 301 13.76 -26.96 26.15
N GLN A 302 12.51 -26.55 26.32
CA GLN A 302 11.90 -26.31 27.62
C GLN A 302 10.94 -27.44 28.02
N PRO A 303 10.81 -27.75 29.31
CA PRO A 303 9.89 -28.77 29.78
C PRO A 303 8.44 -28.38 29.50
N SER A 304 7.67 -29.33 28.98
CA SER A 304 6.25 -29.15 28.67
C SER A 304 5.47 -30.44 28.92
N HIS A 305 4.31 -30.32 29.56
CA HIS A 305 3.37 -31.43 29.73
C HIS A 305 2.48 -31.66 28.50
N ASP A 306 2.30 -30.64 27.65
CA ASP A 306 1.40 -30.67 26.50
C ASP A 306 2.09 -31.08 25.19
N LEU A 307 3.43 -31.21 25.18
CA LEU A 307 4.18 -31.49 23.95
C LEU A 307 3.74 -32.80 23.28
N ALA A 308 3.58 -33.88 24.04
CA ALA A 308 3.21 -35.19 23.50
C ALA A 308 1.78 -35.20 22.96
N SER A 309 0.83 -34.62 23.69
CA SER A 309 -0.57 -34.53 23.27
C SER A 309 -0.75 -33.60 22.06
N LEU A 310 0.03 -32.52 21.98
CA LEU A 310 0.01 -31.61 20.85
C LEU A 310 0.57 -32.28 19.58
N LYS A 311 1.68 -33.03 19.69
CA LYS A 311 2.24 -33.80 18.56
C LYS A 311 1.23 -34.82 18.02
N ASP A 312 0.58 -35.57 18.90
CA ASP A 312 -0.43 -36.56 18.53
C ASP A 312 -1.62 -35.92 17.80
N ARG A 313 -2.08 -34.76 18.29
CA ARG A 313 -3.20 -34.03 17.68
C ARG A 313 -2.87 -33.39 16.33
N LEU A 314 -1.66 -32.87 16.15
CA LEU A 314 -1.26 -32.20 14.91
C LEU A 314 -0.86 -33.19 13.81
N GLY A 315 -0.34 -34.36 14.19
CA GLY A 315 0.21 -35.34 13.24
C GLY A 315 1.50 -34.81 12.61
N ALA A 316 1.44 -34.37 11.34
CA ALA A 316 2.60 -33.84 10.64
C ALA A 316 2.93 -32.41 11.12
N CYS A 317 3.98 -32.28 11.92
CA CYS A 317 4.45 -30.99 12.43
C CYS A 317 5.99 -30.97 12.58
N PHE A 318 6.57 -29.77 12.54
CA PHE A 318 7.99 -29.58 12.84
C PHE A 318 8.16 -29.24 14.32
N SER A 319 9.18 -29.81 14.96
CA SER A 319 9.54 -29.51 16.35
C SER A 319 10.86 -28.76 16.35
N VAL A 320 10.89 -27.55 16.91
CA VAL A 320 12.04 -26.65 16.80
C VAL A 320 12.37 -25.92 18.09
N SER A 321 13.65 -25.60 18.26
CA SER A 321 14.13 -24.61 19.23
C SER A 321 15.03 -23.59 18.54
N ALA A 322 14.58 -22.34 18.55
CA ALA A 322 15.39 -21.22 18.09
C ALA A 322 16.58 -20.91 19.03
N GLN A 323 16.58 -21.45 20.26
CA GLN A 323 17.64 -21.21 21.24
C GLN A 323 18.78 -22.23 21.12
N THR A 324 18.46 -23.50 20.88
CA THR A 324 19.45 -24.58 20.72
C THR A 324 19.79 -24.90 19.27
N ASN A 325 19.09 -24.27 18.32
CA ASN A 325 19.11 -24.55 16.88
C ASN A 325 18.59 -25.93 16.48
N GLU A 326 17.95 -26.65 17.40
CA GLU A 326 17.36 -27.96 17.13
C GLU A 326 16.16 -27.85 16.19
N GLY A 327 16.09 -28.71 15.17
CA GLY A 327 14.97 -28.78 14.22
C GLY A 327 14.88 -27.65 13.18
N LEU A 328 15.78 -26.64 13.27
CA LEU A 328 15.71 -25.47 12.38
C LEU A 328 16.10 -25.79 10.94
N VAL A 329 17.02 -26.74 10.73
CA VAL A 329 17.44 -27.15 9.39
C VAL A 329 16.27 -27.83 8.68
N GLU A 330 15.65 -28.81 9.34
CA GLU A 330 14.50 -29.55 8.81
C GLU A 330 13.31 -28.62 8.55
N LEU A 331 13.05 -27.66 9.45
CA LEU A 331 12.03 -26.64 9.23
C LEU A 331 12.37 -25.75 8.04
N GLY A 332 13.62 -25.30 7.93
CA GLY A 332 14.09 -24.52 6.80
C GLY A 332 13.89 -25.25 5.47
N ASP A 333 14.25 -26.53 5.40
CA ASP A 333 14.07 -27.40 4.23
C ASP A 333 12.57 -27.51 3.87
N GLY A 334 11.71 -27.76 4.86
CA GLY A 334 10.27 -27.87 4.67
C GLY A 334 9.64 -26.56 4.17
N ILE A 335 10.04 -25.41 4.73
CA ILE A 335 9.59 -24.09 4.27
C ILE A 335 10.02 -23.85 2.84
N ARG A 336 11.27 -24.17 2.50
CA ARG A 336 11.81 -24.01 1.14
C ARG A 336 11.07 -24.86 0.12
N GLN A 337 10.80 -26.13 0.46
CA GLN A 337 10.02 -27.01 -0.42
C GLN A 337 8.64 -26.41 -0.70
N VAL A 338 7.93 -25.98 0.34
CA VAL A 338 6.60 -25.37 0.22
C VAL A 338 6.65 -24.09 -0.63
N LEU A 339 7.64 -23.23 -0.42
CA LEU A 339 7.79 -22.00 -1.19
C LEU A 339 8.15 -22.24 -2.66
N THR A 340 8.94 -23.27 -2.95
CA THR A 340 9.30 -23.65 -4.32
C THR A 340 8.10 -24.21 -5.06
N GLU A 341 7.31 -25.07 -4.42
CA GLU A 341 6.04 -25.58 -4.96
C GLU A 341 5.07 -24.43 -5.27
N SER A 342 4.88 -23.50 -4.33
CA SER A 342 4.05 -22.30 -4.56
C SER A 342 4.59 -21.41 -5.67
N ALA A 343 5.92 -21.25 -5.78
CA ALA A 343 6.53 -20.45 -6.85
C ALA A 343 6.27 -21.03 -8.25
N CYS A 344 6.29 -22.36 -8.38
CA CYS A 344 5.95 -23.05 -9.63
C CYS A 344 4.45 -22.95 -9.95
N GLU A 345 3.57 -23.12 -8.96
CA GLU A 345 2.11 -23.06 -9.12
C GLU A 345 1.63 -21.65 -9.50
N ASP A 346 2.20 -20.61 -8.91
CA ASP A 346 1.85 -19.20 -9.16
C ASP A 346 2.51 -18.61 -10.42
N GLY A 347 3.32 -19.41 -11.14
CA GLY A 347 4.00 -18.98 -12.37
C GLY A 347 5.16 -18.02 -12.14
N PHE A 348 5.72 -17.98 -10.92
CA PHE A 348 6.97 -17.26 -10.63
C PHE A 348 8.21 -17.98 -11.18
N LEU A 349 8.08 -19.27 -11.52
CA LEU A 349 9.10 -20.10 -12.17
C LEU A 349 8.54 -20.75 -13.45
N GLU A 350 9.37 -20.89 -14.48
CA GLU A 350 9.04 -21.74 -15.63
C GLU A 350 9.08 -23.21 -15.19
N SER A 351 8.00 -23.96 -15.44
CA SER A 351 7.98 -25.41 -15.22
C SER A 351 9.05 -26.05 -16.09
N LYS A 352 10.07 -26.64 -15.46
CA LYS A 352 11.10 -27.43 -16.14
C LYS A 352 10.52 -28.68 -16.80
#